data_AF-A0A4Q2A6L5-F1
#
_entry.id   AF-A0A4Q2A6L5-F1
#
_cell.length_a   1.000
_cell.length_b   1.000
_cell.length_c   1.000
_cell.angle_alpha   90.00
_cell.angle_beta   90.00
_cell.angle_gamma   90.00
#
_symmetry.space_group_name_H-M   'P 1'
#
loop_
_entity.id
_entity.type
_entity.pdbx_description
1 polymer ?
#
loop_
_entity_poly.entity_id
_entity_poly.type
_entity_poly.pdbx_seq_one_letter_code
_entity_poly.pdbx_strand_id
1 'polypeptide(L)'
;MEKQSRKLPETIKNNSQEQISAEDQEIIDQVKKLPISEEEQNNIIATMEMYSGPIPHPKILAGYQALYPKAAEKIIENGLDESRHRRHLETSRQKRRGRLAWASMYLLVFVCLLFMGGSLWLISTGHTIIGTFFGGGSFITLAGSLMNNITQLSSNDDISQSKTRENENHN
;
A
#
# COMPACT_ATOMS: atom_id res chain seq x y z
N MET A 1 48.01 -26.78 19.40
CA MET A 1 47.36 -25.45 19.46
C MET A 1 46.85 -25.14 18.06
N GLU A 2 45.56 -25.39 17.88
CA GLU A 2 44.87 -25.59 16.60
C GLU A 2 44.39 -24.25 16.02
N LYS A 3 44.70 -23.98 14.75
CA LYS A 3 44.24 -22.81 14.01
C LYS A 3 42.80 -23.01 13.59
N GLN A 4 41.87 -22.32 14.25
CA GLN A 4 40.46 -22.27 13.87
C GLN A 4 40.27 -21.35 12.65
N SER A 5 40.24 -21.93 11.45
CA SER A 5 39.75 -21.28 10.23
C SER A 5 38.25 -20.96 10.37
N ARG A 6 37.91 -19.68 10.46
CA ARG A 6 36.52 -19.22 10.28
C ARG A 6 36.11 -19.44 8.82
N LYS A 7 35.33 -20.50 8.57
CA LYS A 7 34.62 -20.70 7.32
C LYS A 7 33.56 -19.60 7.16
N LEU A 8 33.54 -18.92 6.02
CA LEU A 8 32.41 -18.10 5.60
C LEU A 8 31.20 -19.03 5.33
N PRO A 9 29.98 -18.69 5.75
CA PRO A 9 28.83 -19.55 5.56
C PRO A 9 28.37 -19.55 4.09
N GLU A 10 28.43 -20.73 3.47
CA GLU A 10 27.80 -21.08 2.18
C GLU A 10 26.27 -21.14 2.31
N THR A 11 25.60 -20.01 2.49
CA THR A 11 24.14 -19.98 2.43
C THR A 11 23.61 -18.67 1.88
N ILE A 12 23.68 -18.51 0.56
CA ILE A 12 22.66 -17.77 -0.17
C ILE A 12 22.14 -18.73 -1.23
N LYS A 13 21.20 -19.58 -0.80
CA LYS A 13 20.40 -20.41 -1.70
C LYS A 13 19.53 -19.47 -2.53
N ASN A 14 19.76 -19.48 -3.83
CA ASN A 14 18.84 -19.02 -4.86
C ASN A 14 17.42 -19.51 -4.55
N ASN A 15 16.55 -18.59 -4.18
CA ASN A 15 15.11 -18.84 -4.18
C ASN A 15 14.36 -17.51 -4.29
N SER A 16 14.57 -16.83 -5.41
CA SER A 16 13.65 -15.82 -5.92
C SER A 16 13.17 -16.34 -7.27
N GLN A 17 12.08 -17.10 -7.27
CA GLN A 17 11.24 -17.17 -8.47
C GLN A 17 10.67 -15.76 -8.67
N GLU A 18 11.38 -14.95 -9.44
CA GLU A 18 10.90 -13.65 -9.90
C GLU A 18 9.65 -13.88 -10.75
N GLN A 19 8.52 -13.31 -10.30
CA GLN A 19 7.42 -13.03 -11.21
C GLN A 19 7.94 -11.98 -12.19
N ILE A 20 8.33 -12.43 -13.38
CA ILE A 20 8.76 -11.57 -14.48
C ILE A 20 7.61 -10.59 -14.77
N SER A 21 7.84 -9.28 -14.56
CA SER A 21 6.84 -8.24 -14.82
C SER A 21 6.50 -8.21 -16.32
N ALA A 22 5.32 -7.70 -16.68
CA ALA A 22 4.93 -7.56 -18.10
C ALA A 22 5.92 -6.64 -18.86
N GLU A 23 6.49 -5.67 -18.16
CA GLU A 23 7.53 -4.76 -18.66
C GLU A 23 8.83 -5.52 -18.97
N ASP A 24 9.22 -6.45 -18.11
CA ASP A 24 10.45 -7.25 -18.26
C ASP A 24 10.31 -8.24 -19.43
N GLN A 25 9.11 -8.79 -19.64
CA GLN A 25 8.79 -9.64 -20.79
C GLN A 25 8.92 -8.86 -22.11
N GLU A 26 8.46 -7.60 -22.15
CA GLU A 26 8.58 -6.76 -23.33
C GLU A 26 10.04 -6.44 -23.67
N ILE A 27 10.88 -6.18 -22.67
CA ILE A 27 12.32 -5.95 -22.87
C ILE A 27 13.02 -7.22 -23.34
N ILE A 28 12.70 -8.39 -22.76
CA ILE A 28 13.25 -9.69 -23.19
C ILE A 28 12.86 -9.97 -24.64
N ASP A 29 11.63 -9.67 -25.04
CA ASP A 29 11.12 -9.86 -26.41
C ASP A 29 11.76 -8.88 -27.40
N GLN A 30 12.10 -7.67 -26.98
CA GLN A 30 12.86 -6.73 -27.78
C GLN A 30 14.31 -7.20 -27.99
N VAL A 31 14.98 -7.71 -26.94
CA VAL A 31 16.34 -8.25 -27.03
C VAL A 31 16.40 -9.44 -27.99
N LYS A 32 15.38 -10.31 -27.99
CA LYS A 32 15.28 -11.45 -28.92
C LYS A 32 15.06 -11.05 -30.39
N LYS A 33 14.56 -9.85 -30.66
CA LYS A 33 14.34 -9.34 -32.03
C LYS A 33 15.57 -8.67 -32.64
N LEU A 34 16.63 -8.45 -31.85
CA LEU A 34 17.86 -7.85 -32.35
C LEU A 34 18.64 -8.84 -33.25
N PRO A 35 19.25 -8.40 -34.35
CA PRO A 35 20.02 -9.25 -35.26
C PRO A 35 21.41 -9.59 -34.69
N ILE A 36 21.43 -10.23 -33.52
CA ILE A 36 22.64 -10.58 -32.74
C ILE A 36 22.60 -12.10 -32.49
N SER A 37 23.77 -12.74 -32.32
CA SER A 37 23.89 -14.18 -32.05
C SER A 37 23.04 -14.62 -30.85
N GLU A 38 22.42 -15.81 -30.91
CA GLU A 38 21.62 -16.38 -29.81
C GLU A 38 22.40 -16.48 -28.50
N GLU A 39 23.70 -16.75 -28.58
CA GLU A 39 24.59 -16.80 -27.42
C GLU A 39 24.75 -15.42 -26.75
N GLU A 40 24.77 -14.36 -27.55
CA GLU A 40 24.91 -12.98 -27.11
C GLU A 40 23.58 -12.43 -26.57
N GLN A 41 22.45 -12.83 -27.17
CA GLN A 41 21.11 -12.57 -26.61
C GLN A 41 20.95 -13.22 -25.23
N ASN A 42 21.34 -14.48 -25.09
CA ASN A 42 21.27 -15.20 -23.81
C ASN A 42 22.20 -14.58 -22.76
N ASN A 43 23.36 -14.06 -23.15
CA ASN A 43 24.28 -13.37 -22.25
C ASN A 43 23.74 -12.00 -21.79
N ILE A 44 23.13 -11.23 -22.70
CA ILE A 44 22.46 -9.97 -22.38
C ILE A 44 21.30 -10.21 -21.42
N ILE A 45 20.45 -11.20 -21.70
CA ILE A 45 19.32 -11.59 -20.83
C ILE A 45 19.82 -12.07 -19.47
N ALA A 46 20.88 -12.89 -19.43
CA ALA A 46 21.47 -13.37 -18.19
C ALA A 46 22.16 -12.27 -17.35
N THR A 47 22.56 -11.16 -17.98
CA THR A 47 23.21 -10.01 -17.32
C THR A 47 22.22 -8.91 -16.95
N MET A 48 20.95 -9.00 -17.37
CA MET A 48 19.91 -8.07 -16.95
C MET A 48 19.58 -8.27 -15.47
N GLU A 49 20.25 -7.51 -14.60
CA GLU A 49 19.87 -7.39 -13.19
C GLU A 49 18.94 -6.20 -13.03
N MET A 50 17.65 -6.46 -12.80
CA MET A 50 16.66 -5.42 -12.61
C MET A 50 16.54 -5.07 -11.12
N TYR A 51 17.10 -3.92 -10.74
CA TYR A 51 17.01 -3.43 -9.37
C TYR A 51 15.82 -2.48 -9.23
N SER A 52 14.84 -2.89 -8.42
CA SER A 52 13.73 -2.04 -8.01
C SER A 52 13.92 -1.62 -6.56
N GLY A 53 13.89 -0.31 -6.32
CA GLY A 53 13.98 0.24 -4.98
C GLY A 53 14.62 1.63 -4.94
N PRO A 54 14.63 2.26 -3.75
CA PRO A 54 15.14 3.62 -3.56
C PRO A 54 16.68 3.69 -3.58
N ILE A 55 17.37 2.54 -3.66
CA ILE A 55 18.83 2.45 -3.66
C ILE A 55 19.28 1.82 -4.99
N PRO A 56 20.16 2.50 -5.76
CA PRO A 56 20.63 1.99 -7.04
C PRO A 56 21.71 0.90 -6.88
N HIS A 57 21.98 0.18 -7.96
CA HIS A 57 22.96 -0.91 -7.99
C HIS A 57 24.37 -0.46 -7.52
N PRO A 58 25.13 -1.27 -6.76
CA PRO A 58 26.48 -0.92 -6.29
C PRO A 58 27.45 -0.46 -7.38
N LYS A 59 27.35 -1.00 -8.61
CA LYS A 59 28.18 -0.57 -9.74
C LYS A 59 27.90 0.89 -10.14
N ILE A 60 26.64 1.32 -10.08
CA ILE A 60 26.22 2.70 -10.34
C ILE A 60 26.74 3.61 -9.21
N LEU A 61 26.56 3.18 -7.96
CA LEU A 61 27.07 3.91 -6.79
C LEU A 61 28.59 4.10 -6.83
N ALA A 62 29.34 3.06 -7.23
CA ALA A 62 30.79 3.14 -7.42
C ALA A 62 31.17 4.18 -8.50
N GLY A 63 30.40 4.25 -9.60
CA GLY A 63 30.58 5.28 -10.63
C GLY A 63 30.38 6.70 -10.11
N TYR A 64 29.32 6.94 -9.33
CA TYR A 64 29.08 8.25 -8.70
C TYR A 64 30.17 8.62 -7.69
N GLN A 65 30.62 7.66 -6.88
CA GLN A 65 31.71 7.86 -5.92
C GLN A 65 33.03 8.21 -6.61
N ALA A 66 33.31 7.62 -7.78
CA ALA A 66 34.50 7.91 -8.56
C ALA A 66 34.47 9.32 -9.18
N LEU A 67 33.28 9.82 -9.55
CA LEU A 67 33.08 11.17 -10.07
C LEU A 67 33.15 12.24 -8.97
N TYR A 68 32.50 11.98 -7.83
CA TYR A 68 32.39 12.92 -6.73
C TYR A 68 32.56 12.22 -5.37
N PRO A 69 33.50 12.67 -4.52
CA PRO A 69 33.66 12.13 -3.19
C PRO A 69 32.35 12.20 -2.39
N LYS A 70 31.98 11.09 -1.74
CA LYS A 70 30.76 10.91 -0.92
C LYS A 70 29.44 10.94 -1.67
N ALA A 71 29.43 10.89 -3.00
CA ALA A 71 28.18 10.86 -3.75
C ALA A 71 27.36 9.57 -3.47
N ALA A 72 28.02 8.42 -3.36
CA ALA A 72 27.34 7.16 -3.05
C ALA A 72 26.64 7.20 -1.67
N GLU A 73 27.32 7.74 -0.66
CA GLU A 73 26.78 7.94 0.69
C GLU A 73 25.51 8.81 0.66
N LYS A 74 25.57 9.96 -0.02
CA LYS A 74 24.41 10.86 -0.18
C LYS A 74 23.23 10.23 -0.90
N ILE A 75 23.48 9.44 -1.94
CA ILE A 75 22.42 8.74 -2.68
C ILE A 75 21.74 7.72 -1.77
N ILE A 76 22.52 6.96 -1.00
CA ILE A 76 21.98 6.00 -0.04
C ILE A 76 21.17 6.70 1.04
N GLU A 77 21.69 7.78 1.62
CA GLU A 77 20.97 8.57 2.64
C GLU A 77 19.64 9.10 2.10
N ASN A 78 19.64 9.70 0.90
CA ASN A 78 18.40 10.16 0.26
C ASN A 78 17.40 9.02 0.05
N GLY A 79 17.86 7.85 -0.42
CA GLY A 79 16.97 6.68 -0.60
C GLY A 79 16.38 6.17 0.72
N LEU A 80 17.17 6.22 1.80
CA LEU A 80 16.70 5.87 3.15
C LEU A 80 15.70 6.91 3.69
N ASP A 81 15.94 8.19 3.45
CA ASP A 81 15.02 9.27 3.83
C ASP A 81 13.68 9.16 3.10
N GLU A 82 13.69 8.91 1.80
CA GLU A 82 12.48 8.66 1.03
C GLU A 82 11.72 7.44 1.57
N SER A 83 12.45 6.36 1.88
CA SER A 83 11.87 5.16 2.50
C SER A 83 11.27 5.42 3.88
N ARG A 84 11.91 6.27 4.69
CA ARG A 84 11.38 6.70 6.00
C ARG A 84 10.14 7.57 5.82
N HIS A 85 10.18 8.52 4.88
CA HIS A 85 9.08 9.42 4.57
C HIS A 85 7.84 8.63 4.12
N ARG A 86 8.00 7.70 3.17
CA ARG A 86 6.92 6.80 2.74
C ARG A 86 6.31 6.00 3.88
N ARG A 87 7.13 5.34 4.71
CA ARG A 87 6.65 4.60 5.88
C ARG A 87 5.94 5.51 6.89
N HIS A 88 6.43 6.73 7.08
CA HIS A 88 5.78 7.71 7.95
C HIS A 88 4.40 8.14 7.42
N LEU A 89 4.27 8.37 6.11
CA LEU A 89 2.99 8.68 5.48
C LEU A 89 2.02 7.50 5.57
N GLU A 90 2.48 6.28 5.31
CA GLU A 90 1.67 5.05 5.42
C GLU A 90 1.16 4.85 6.86
N THR A 91 2.03 4.94 7.85
CA THR A 91 1.65 4.81 9.27
C THR A 91 0.73 5.93 9.74
N SER A 92 0.98 7.18 9.32
CA SER A 92 0.11 8.32 9.64
C SER A 92 -1.28 8.16 9.02
N ARG A 93 -1.36 7.70 7.77
CA ARG A 93 -2.63 7.37 7.09
C ARG A 93 -3.37 6.26 7.85
N GLN A 94 -2.68 5.19 8.26
CA GLN A 94 -3.29 4.09 9.01
C GLN A 94 -3.83 4.55 10.38
N LYS A 95 -3.08 5.37 11.13
CA LYS A 95 -3.53 5.95 12.40
C LYS A 95 -4.77 6.84 12.23
N ARG A 96 -4.81 7.68 11.19
CA ARG A 96 -5.96 8.54 10.88
C ARG A 96 -7.21 7.72 10.57
N ARG A 97 -7.07 6.64 9.79
CA ARG A 97 -8.17 5.69 9.48
C ARG A 97 -8.70 5.02 10.73
N GLY A 98 -7.81 4.51 11.58
CA GLY A 98 -8.20 3.94 12.87
C GLY A 98 -9.04 4.94 13.66
N ARG A 99 -8.52 6.15 13.90
CA ARG A 99 -9.25 7.15 14.68
C ARG A 99 -10.62 7.52 14.10
N LEU A 100 -10.76 7.61 12.77
CA LEU A 100 -12.05 7.90 12.13
C LEU A 100 -13.06 6.75 12.33
N ALA A 101 -12.62 5.49 12.14
CA ALA A 101 -13.46 4.32 12.34
C ALA A 101 -13.97 4.20 13.78
N TRP A 102 -13.10 4.45 14.77
CA TRP A 102 -13.48 4.49 16.18
C TRP A 102 -14.46 5.63 16.46
N ALA A 103 -14.22 6.84 15.93
CA ALA A 103 -15.12 7.98 16.10
C ALA A 103 -16.52 7.72 15.52
N SER A 104 -16.61 7.13 14.33
CA SER A 104 -17.90 6.78 13.72
C SER A 104 -18.64 5.70 14.49
N MET A 105 -17.92 4.72 15.05
CA MET A 105 -18.52 3.67 15.88
C MET A 105 -19.12 4.27 17.17
N TYR A 106 -18.41 5.17 17.84
CA TYR A 106 -18.94 5.88 19.01
C TYR A 106 -20.14 6.76 18.67
N LEU A 107 -20.10 7.48 17.55
CA LEU A 107 -21.23 8.31 17.10
C LEU A 107 -22.48 7.46 16.85
N LEU A 108 -22.33 6.31 16.18
CA LEU A 108 -23.45 5.40 15.93
C LEU A 108 -24.04 4.87 17.24
N VAL A 109 -23.20 4.38 18.16
CA VAL A 109 -23.64 3.91 19.47
C VAL A 109 -24.37 5.00 20.24
N PHE A 110 -23.85 6.23 20.20
CA PHE A 110 -24.49 7.38 20.84
C PHE A 110 -25.87 7.69 20.24
N VAL A 111 -26.00 7.73 18.92
CA VAL A 111 -27.29 7.93 18.24
C VAL A 111 -28.28 6.81 18.57
N CYS A 112 -27.82 5.55 18.60
CA CYS A 112 -28.64 4.40 18.99
C CYS A 112 -29.14 4.53 20.43
N LEU A 113 -28.29 4.93 21.38
CA LEU A 113 -28.68 5.14 22.77
C LEU A 113 -29.72 6.26 22.93
N LEU A 114 -29.57 7.37 22.19
CA LEU A 114 -30.56 8.45 22.20
C LEU A 114 -31.90 7.99 21.65
N PHE A 115 -31.90 7.23 20.55
CA PHE A 115 -33.13 6.66 19.98
C PHE A 115 -33.80 5.68 20.94
N MET A 116 -33.03 4.79 21.57
CA MET A 116 -33.54 3.80 22.52
C MET A 116 -34.10 4.46 23.78
N GLY A 117 -33.39 5.44 24.35
CA GLY A 117 -33.85 6.21 25.51
C GLY A 117 -35.07 7.08 25.20
N GLY A 118 -35.07 7.77 24.06
CA GLY A 118 -36.21 8.58 23.60
C GLY A 118 -37.45 7.75 23.33
N SER A 119 -37.30 6.55 22.75
CA SER A 119 -38.40 5.61 22.52
C SER A 119 -39.01 5.12 23.83
N LEU A 120 -38.19 4.70 24.80
CA LEU A 120 -38.66 4.27 26.13
C LEU A 120 -39.42 5.40 26.84
N TRP A 121 -38.88 6.62 26.80
CA TRP A 121 -39.51 7.78 27.42
C TRP A 121 -40.89 8.09 26.78
N LEU A 122 -40.97 8.03 25.45
CA LEU A 122 -42.21 8.34 24.74
C LEU A 122 -43.30 7.29 24.99
N ILE A 123 -42.94 6.01 25.08
CA ILE A 123 -43.85 4.93 25.49
C ILE A 123 -44.38 5.16 26.90
N SER A 124 -43.52 5.60 27.84
CA SER A 124 -43.94 5.93 29.21
C SER A 124 -44.92 7.10 29.30
N THR A 125 -44.97 7.99 28.30
CA THR A 125 -45.96 9.10 28.22
C THR A 125 -47.27 8.72 27.53
N GLY A 126 -47.44 7.46 27.13
CA GLY A 126 -48.69 6.95 26.54
C GLY A 126 -48.78 7.03 25.00
N HIS A 127 -47.72 7.47 24.31
CA HIS A 127 -47.69 7.63 22.85
C HIS A 127 -47.12 6.40 22.12
N THR A 128 -47.75 5.23 22.29
CA THR A 128 -47.25 3.91 21.81
C THR A 128 -47.06 3.82 20.28
N ILE A 129 -47.96 4.44 19.51
CA ILE A 129 -47.93 4.40 18.03
C ILE A 129 -46.71 5.17 17.51
N ILE A 130 -46.47 6.36 18.07
CA ILE A 130 -45.36 7.24 17.66
C ILE A 130 -44.03 6.62 18.11
N GLY A 131 -43.96 6.04 19.30
CA GLY A 131 -42.76 5.33 19.78
C GLY A 131 -42.34 4.16 18.88
N THR A 132 -43.31 3.42 18.33
CA THR A 132 -43.07 2.27 17.43
C THR A 132 -42.63 2.72 16.03
N PHE A 133 -43.31 3.72 15.47
CA PHE A 133 -43.00 4.21 14.11
C PHE A 133 -41.63 4.92 14.08
N PHE A 134 -41.32 5.68 15.13
CA PHE A 134 -40.06 6.40 15.28
C PHE A 134 -38.88 5.47 15.62
N GLY A 135 -39.12 4.42 16.42
CA GLY A 135 -38.11 3.44 16.81
C GLY A 135 -37.81 2.37 15.74
N GLY A 136 -38.76 2.05 14.87
CA GLY A 136 -38.60 1.02 13.84
C GLY A 136 -38.09 1.56 12.51
N GLY A 137 -39.00 2.12 11.70
CA GLY A 137 -38.73 2.43 10.28
C GLY A 137 -37.70 3.53 10.07
N SER A 138 -37.90 4.69 10.71
CA SER A 138 -36.99 5.83 10.56
C SER A 138 -35.58 5.54 11.08
N PHE A 139 -35.48 4.74 12.15
CA PHE A 139 -34.21 4.36 12.73
C PHE A 139 -33.40 3.45 11.80
N ILE A 140 -34.01 2.42 11.20
CA ILE A 140 -33.33 1.50 10.28
C ILE A 140 -32.80 2.25 9.06
N THR A 141 -33.60 3.15 8.46
CA THR A 141 -33.16 3.94 7.31
C THR A 141 -32.01 4.88 7.67
N LEU A 142 -32.09 5.57 8.81
CA LEU A 142 -31.02 6.48 9.26
C LEU A 142 -29.74 5.71 9.60
N ALA A 143 -29.84 4.62 10.35
CA ALA A 143 -28.70 3.77 10.70
C ALA A 143 -28.04 3.18 9.45
N GLY A 144 -28.83 2.69 8.50
CA GLY A 144 -28.34 2.18 7.22
C GLY A 144 -27.64 3.27 6.39
N SER A 145 -28.23 4.46 6.30
CA SER A 145 -27.62 5.61 5.62
C SER A 145 -26.31 6.03 6.29
N LEU A 146 -26.29 6.13 7.62
CA LEU A 146 -25.09 6.50 8.37
C LEU A 146 -23.99 5.45 8.20
N MET A 147 -24.34 4.17 8.26
CA MET A 147 -23.41 3.06 8.04
C MET A 147 -22.81 3.09 6.63
N ASN A 148 -23.62 3.35 5.60
CA ASN A 148 -23.15 3.49 4.23
C ASN A 148 -22.19 4.68 4.07
N ASN A 149 -22.52 5.84 4.64
CA ASN A 149 -21.66 7.03 4.61
C ASN A 149 -20.34 6.80 5.36
N ILE A 150 -20.37 6.14 6.53
CA ILE A 150 -19.17 5.77 7.30
C ILE A 150 -18.31 4.79 6.48
N THR A 151 -18.94 3.82 5.81
CA THR A 151 -18.24 2.84 4.97
C THR A 151 -17.57 3.51 3.78
N GLN A 152 -18.24 4.46 3.11
CA GLN A 152 -17.63 5.23 2.02
C GLN A 152 -16.46 6.10 2.49
N LEU A 153 -16.58 6.78 3.64
CA LEU A 153 -15.50 7.58 4.22
C LEU A 153 -14.31 6.74 4.70
N SER A 154 -14.55 5.48 5.04
CA SER A 154 -13.52 4.51 5.42
C SER A 154 -12.95 3.73 4.23
N SER A 155 -13.65 3.70 3.08
CA SER A 155 -13.25 2.99 1.86
C SER A 155 -12.24 3.83 1.06
N ASN A 156 -11.25 3.17 0.47
CA ASN A 156 -9.99 3.78 0.04
C ASN A 156 -9.84 3.83 -1.49
N ASP A 157 -10.64 4.63 -2.19
CA ASP A 157 -10.56 4.66 -3.66
C ASP A 157 -9.49 5.61 -4.26
N ASP A 158 -8.63 6.22 -3.44
CA ASP A 158 -7.60 7.13 -3.98
C ASP A 158 -6.49 6.42 -4.78
N ILE A 159 -6.22 5.13 -4.51
CA ILE A 159 -5.15 4.36 -5.21
C ILE A 159 -5.71 3.59 -6.42
N SER A 160 -6.97 3.15 -6.38
CA SER A 160 -7.67 2.52 -7.50
C SER A 160 -8.04 3.54 -8.56
N GLN A 161 -8.49 4.74 -8.19
CA GLN A 161 -8.86 5.77 -9.18
C GLN A 161 -7.68 6.33 -9.97
N SER A 162 -6.47 6.39 -9.41
CA SER A 162 -5.31 6.87 -10.19
C SER A 162 -4.94 5.89 -11.31
N LYS A 163 -4.99 4.57 -11.06
CA LYS A 163 -4.75 3.54 -12.07
C LYS A 163 -5.82 3.50 -13.16
N THR A 164 -7.09 3.75 -12.82
CA THR A 164 -8.17 3.79 -13.81
C THR A 164 -8.05 5.02 -14.73
N ARG A 165 -7.65 6.17 -14.19
CA ARG A 165 -7.50 7.41 -14.99
C ARG A 165 -6.28 7.42 -15.92
N GLU A 166 -5.22 6.68 -15.62
CA GLU A 166 -4.10 6.52 -16.55
C GLU A 166 -4.45 5.62 -17.75
N ASN A 167 -5.27 4.59 -17.54
CA ASN A 167 -5.70 3.69 -18.62
C ASN A 167 -6.76 4.29 -19.56
N GLU A 168 -7.57 5.25 -19.10
CA GLU A 168 -8.57 5.92 -19.95
C GLU A 168 -7.99 7.02 -20.85
N ASN A 169 -6.81 7.57 -20.53
CA ASN A 169 -6.18 8.61 -21.34
C ASN A 169 -5.20 8.08 -22.41
N HIS A 170 -5.06 6.75 -22.51
CA HIS A 170 -4.16 6.07 -23.46
C HIS A 170 -4.89 5.18 -24.49
N ASN A 171 -6.20 5.37 -24.68
CA ASN A 171 -7.01 4.72 -25.72
C ASN A 171 -7.79 5.76 -26.53
#